data_AF-A0A1I3ILV1-F1
#
_entry.id   AF-A0A1I3ILV1-F1
#
_cell.length_a   1.000
_cell.length_b   1.000
_cell.length_c   1.000
_cell.angle_alpha   90.00
_cell.angle_beta   90.00
_cell.angle_gamma   90.00
#
_symmetry.space_group_name_H-M   'P 1'
#
loop_
_entity.id
_entity.type
_entity.pdbx_description
1 polymer ?
#
loop_
_entity_poly.entity_id
_entity_poly.type
_entity_poly.pdbx_seq_one_letter_code
_entity_poly.pdbx_strand_id
1 'polypeptide(L)'
;MPRFLFPTLILALLAAPAALLVATVEREPAVAAAPVPDPATARASRALALRLYGAANGDAPVEVEMTAQEIDGLFATAARAFPGLRGRAEIDARALDLRVSLAPPALAGIGWLNLAAEVAPSDRGLELRRLRLGRLELPPQTTLGAARRLADLLSEQPVGSLLTAMVGRVATAPGALSITLDPTLGRAEDGTPGAADSLRRLAGADLDRVAAHYDAMIEAAYRGDLPRDGSTAAWMGFALESAAAAAAEGRDPLLETRAAILALAAHCGERWAVEAAVGEIPAPVRGGPCNRTRLAERSDLKKHFVLSAAFETAGAAAFSFGLGEVKELVDASDEGTGFSFDDMAADRAGIRWAEAAQAAAAEGPEALVRAARLSMQEAAVMPAIDDLPSFLPESAFRDRFGALDSPAYVAQVEAIDRRIDRLPLHAR
;
A
#
# COMPACT_ATOMS: atom_id res chain seq x y z
N MET A 1 37.81 -35.93 24.66
CA MET A 1 36.63 -35.05 24.50
C MET A 1 37.06 -33.76 23.83
N PRO A 2 36.31 -33.26 22.83
CA PRO A 2 36.91 -32.57 21.69
C PRO A 2 37.00 -31.05 21.92
N ARG A 3 38.19 -30.58 22.30
CA ARG A 3 38.53 -29.13 22.36
C ARG A 3 38.49 -28.44 20.99
N PHE A 4 38.38 -29.19 19.90
CA PHE A 4 38.31 -28.69 18.53
C PHE A 4 36.89 -28.49 17.99
N LEU A 5 35.86 -29.06 18.64
CA LEU A 5 34.46 -28.97 18.16
C LEU A 5 33.82 -27.61 18.47
N PHE A 6 34.20 -26.98 19.58
CA PHE A 6 33.66 -25.68 19.98
C PHE A 6 34.11 -24.52 19.05
N PRO A 7 35.42 -24.38 18.70
CA PRO A 7 35.84 -23.34 17.75
C PRO A 7 35.38 -23.58 16.31
N THR A 8 35.24 -24.84 15.86
CA THR A 8 34.63 -25.11 14.54
C THR A 8 33.13 -24.82 14.53
N LEU A 9 32.42 -25.09 15.62
CA LEU A 9 30.99 -24.74 15.72
C LEU A 9 30.79 -23.22 15.70
N ILE A 10 31.62 -22.45 16.41
CA ILE A 10 31.57 -20.98 16.41
C ILE A 10 31.95 -20.43 15.03
N LEU A 11 33.00 -20.96 14.39
CA LEU A 11 33.39 -20.54 13.05
C LEU A 11 32.32 -20.87 12.01
N ALA A 12 31.68 -22.04 12.11
CA ALA A 12 30.55 -22.41 11.26
C ALA A 12 29.32 -21.51 11.51
N LEU A 13 29.04 -21.15 12.76
CA LEU A 13 27.96 -20.23 13.13
C LEU A 13 28.19 -18.81 12.61
N LEU A 14 29.45 -18.38 12.52
CA LEU A 14 29.83 -17.06 11.98
C LEU A 14 29.99 -17.05 10.45
N ALA A 15 30.43 -18.16 9.85
CA ALA A 15 30.63 -18.28 8.41
C ALA A 15 29.33 -18.62 7.66
N ALA A 16 28.40 -19.34 8.28
CA ALA A 16 27.12 -19.71 7.65
C ALA A 16 26.27 -18.50 7.22
N PRO A 17 26.13 -17.40 8.01
CA PRO A 17 25.43 -16.19 7.57
C PRO A 17 26.11 -15.53 6.37
N ALA A 18 27.44 -15.47 6.37
CA ALA A 18 28.21 -14.90 5.27
C ALA A 18 28.10 -15.75 3.99
N ALA A 19 28.20 -17.07 4.12
CA ALA A 19 28.01 -18.00 3.01
C ALA A 19 26.58 -17.97 2.46
N LEU A 20 25.57 -17.86 3.33
CA LEU A 20 24.18 -17.71 2.95
C LEU A 20 23.97 -16.41 2.18
N LEU A 21 24.52 -15.30 2.68
CA LEU A 21 24.45 -13.99 2.02
C LEU A 21 25.13 -13.99 0.65
N VAL A 22 26.31 -14.63 0.52
CA VAL A 22 26.99 -14.81 -0.78
C VAL A 22 26.20 -15.71 -1.74
N ALA A 23 25.46 -16.68 -1.22
CA ALA A 23 24.69 -17.61 -2.04
C ALA A 23 23.33 -17.03 -2.49
N THR A 24 22.75 -16.10 -1.73
CA THR A 24 21.44 -15.47 -2.03
C THR A 24 21.56 -14.14 -2.75
N VAL A 25 22.64 -13.37 -2.50
CA VAL A 25 22.88 -12.06 -3.11
C VAL A 25 23.74 -12.20 -4.36
N GLU A 26 23.21 -11.72 -5.49
CA GLU A 26 23.89 -11.68 -6.77
C GLU A 26 24.22 -10.23 -7.17
N ARG A 27 25.21 -10.00 -8.03
CA ARG A 27 25.63 -8.64 -8.41
C ARG A 27 24.68 -7.97 -9.39
N GLU A 28 23.96 -8.76 -10.17
CA GLU A 28 23.10 -8.29 -11.25
C GLU A 28 21.66 -8.79 -11.03
N PRO A 29 20.66 -8.01 -11.46
CA PRO A 29 19.28 -8.43 -11.42
C PRO A 29 19.04 -9.51 -12.49
N ALA A 30 18.36 -10.60 -12.12
CA ALA A 30 17.89 -11.61 -13.04
C ALA A 30 16.76 -11.11 -13.96
N VAL A 31 16.07 -10.04 -13.57
CA VAL A 31 14.99 -9.41 -14.33
C VAL A 31 15.43 -8.03 -14.79
N ALA A 32 15.31 -7.78 -16.10
CA ALA A 32 15.54 -6.46 -16.68
C ALA A 32 14.54 -5.45 -16.09
N ALA A 33 14.87 -4.16 -16.15
CA ALA A 33 13.89 -3.14 -15.82
C ALA A 33 12.69 -3.28 -16.76
N ALA A 34 11.48 -3.33 -16.21
CA ALA A 34 10.27 -3.29 -17.02
C ALA A 34 10.24 -1.94 -17.77
N PRO A 35 9.78 -1.91 -19.02
CA PRO A 35 9.46 -0.64 -19.66
C PRO A 35 8.42 0.09 -18.82
N VAL A 36 8.48 1.42 -18.82
CA VAL A 36 7.44 2.22 -18.15
C VAL A 36 6.08 1.81 -18.71
N PRO A 37 5.08 1.54 -17.84
CA PRO A 37 3.74 1.22 -18.30
C PRO A 37 3.27 2.30 -19.27
N ASP A 38 2.62 1.91 -20.35
CA ASP A 38 1.75 2.80 -21.11
C ASP A 38 0.35 2.85 -20.45
N PRO A 39 -0.51 3.81 -20.79
CA PRO A 39 -1.85 3.87 -20.21
C PRO A 39 -2.67 2.60 -20.40
N ALA A 40 -2.43 1.83 -21.47
CA ALA A 40 -3.12 0.56 -21.70
C ALA A 40 -2.74 -0.49 -20.65
N THR A 41 -1.44 -0.63 -20.39
CA THR A 41 -0.89 -1.53 -19.37
C THR A 41 -1.28 -1.06 -17.96
N ALA A 42 -1.29 0.25 -17.72
CA ALA A 42 -1.76 0.85 -16.47
C ALA A 42 -3.25 0.59 -16.21
N ARG A 43 -4.10 0.66 -17.24
CA ARG A 43 -5.52 0.29 -17.14
C ARG A 43 -5.70 -1.19 -16.80
N ALA A 44 -4.95 -2.06 -17.47
CA ALA A 44 -5.01 -3.50 -17.26
C ALA A 44 -4.54 -3.89 -15.85
N SER A 45 -3.44 -3.32 -15.36
CA SER A 45 -2.94 -3.58 -14.00
C SER A 45 -3.89 -3.09 -12.92
N ARG A 46 -4.48 -1.90 -13.09
CA ARG A 46 -5.52 -1.37 -12.19
C ARG A 46 -6.75 -2.27 -12.17
N ALA A 47 -7.22 -2.71 -13.34
CA ALA A 47 -8.37 -3.61 -13.44
C ALA A 47 -8.09 -4.95 -12.75
N LEU A 48 -6.90 -5.54 -12.94
CA LEU A 48 -6.51 -6.76 -12.24
C LEU A 48 -6.45 -6.56 -10.71
N ALA A 49 -5.86 -5.46 -10.24
CA ALA A 49 -5.79 -5.14 -8.81
C ALA A 49 -7.19 -5.07 -8.18
N LEU A 50 -8.15 -4.40 -8.84
CA LEU A 50 -9.54 -4.31 -8.38
C LEU A 50 -10.25 -5.66 -8.38
N ARG A 51 -10.01 -6.52 -9.38
CA ARG A 51 -10.59 -7.87 -9.44
C ARG A 51 -10.05 -8.77 -8.34
N LEU A 52 -8.74 -8.77 -8.10
CA LEU A 52 -8.11 -9.50 -7.00
C LEU A 52 -8.62 -9.00 -5.65
N TYR A 53 -8.71 -7.68 -5.50
CA TYR A 53 -9.23 -7.06 -4.30
C TYR A 53 -10.69 -7.47 -4.03
N GLY A 54 -11.57 -7.39 -5.04
CA GLY A 54 -12.96 -7.80 -4.91
C GLY A 54 -13.12 -9.29 -4.61
N ALA A 55 -12.33 -10.15 -5.25
CA ALA A 55 -12.32 -11.58 -5.01
C ALA A 55 -11.83 -11.94 -3.59
N ALA A 56 -10.86 -11.21 -3.06
CA ALA A 56 -10.36 -11.40 -1.70
C ALA A 56 -11.34 -10.93 -0.61
N ASN A 57 -12.27 -10.02 -0.94
CA ASN A 57 -13.19 -9.40 0.01
C ASN A 57 -14.67 -9.80 -0.16
N GLY A 58 -14.98 -10.66 -1.12
CA GLY A 58 -16.33 -11.19 -1.32
C GLY A 58 -16.73 -12.24 -0.28
N ASP A 59 -17.98 -12.70 -0.38
CA ASP A 59 -18.52 -13.76 0.48
C ASP A 59 -18.67 -15.11 -0.24
N ALA A 60 -18.16 -15.20 -1.46
CA ALA A 60 -18.21 -16.40 -2.28
C ALA A 60 -16.86 -16.64 -2.99
N PRO A 61 -16.56 -17.88 -3.38
CA PRO A 61 -15.41 -18.17 -4.22
C PRO A 61 -15.54 -17.45 -5.56
N VAL A 62 -14.47 -16.77 -5.99
CA VAL A 62 -14.40 -16.04 -7.27
C VAL A 62 -13.20 -16.53 -8.07
N GLU A 63 -13.45 -16.87 -9.33
CA GLU A 63 -12.37 -17.14 -10.29
C GLU A 63 -11.87 -15.82 -10.90
N VAL A 64 -10.57 -15.57 -10.77
CA VAL A 64 -9.89 -14.42 -11.35
C VAL A 64 -8.94 -14.92 -12.43
N GLU A 65 -9.26 -14.62 -13.68
CA GLU A 65 -8.39 -14.87 -14.83
C GLU A 65 -7.42 -13.70 -15.02
N MET A 66 -6.14 -13.99 -15.25
CA MET A 66 -5.12 -12.96 -15.46
C MET A 66 -4.10 -13.39 -16.50
N THR A 67 -3.59 -12.42 -17.23
CA THR A 67 -2.55 -12.59 -18.24
C THR A 67 -1.17 -12.27 -17.68
N ALA A 68 -0.12 -12.73 -18.35
CA ALA A 68 1.26 -12.41 -17.97
C ALA A 68 1.51 -10.89 -17.99
N GLN A 69 0.91 -10.18 -18.95
CA GLN A 69 1.03 -8.73 -19.07
C GLN A 69 0.37 -8.00 -17.89
N GLU A 70 -0.77 -8.47 -17.39
CA GLU A 70 -1.40 -7.86 -16.21
C GLU A 70 -0.56 -8.08 -14.94
N ILE A 71 0.04 -9.27 -14.78
CA ILE A 71 0.96 -9.56 -13.66
C ILE A 71 2.22 -8.69 -13.75
N ASP A 72 2.81 -8.54 -14.94
CA ASP A 72 3.94 -7.65 -15.19
C ASP A 72 3.58 -6.20 -14.87
N GLY A 73 2.37 -5.75 -15.21
CA GLY A 73 1.84 -4.44 -14.86
C GLY A 73 1.70 -4.24 -13.34
N LEU A 74 1.30 -5.26 -12.59
CA LEU A 74 1.30 -5.22 -11.12
C LEU A 74 2.73 -5.11 -10.56
N PHE A 75 3.70 -5.85 -11.11
CA PHE A 75 5.10 -5.70 -10.71
C PHE A 75 5.64 -4.31 -11.02
N ALA A 76 5.31 -3.73 -12.17
CA ALA A 76 5.69 -2.37 -12.53
C ALA A 76 5.08 -1.34 -11.56
N THR A 77 3.82 -1.54 -11.15
CA THR A 77 3.15 -0.71 -10.14
C THR A 77 3.83 -0.85 -8.77
N ALA A 78 4.12 -2.07 -8.33
CA ALA A 78 4.81 -2.34 -7.08
C ALA A 78 6.27 -1.83 -7.08
N ALA A 79 6.92 -1.76 -8.24
CA ALA A 79 8.26 -1.18 -8.37
C ALA A 79 8.29 0.33 -8.10
N ARG A 80 7.15 1.03 -8.23
CA ARG A 80 6.99 2.44 -7.82
C ARG A 80 6.94 2.58 -6.31
N ALA A 81 6.24 1.64 -5.67
CA ALA A 81 6.15 1.51 -4.21
C ALA A 81 7.50 1.14 -3.58
N PHE A 82 8.23 0.22 -4.22
CA PHE A 82 9.46 -0.37 -3.72
C PHE A 82 10.57 -0.20 -4.76
N PRO A 83 11.31 0.93 -4.73
CA PRO A 83 12.45 1.13 -5.62
C PRO A 83 13.43 -0.03 -5.52
N GLY A 84 13.76 -0.64 -6.66
CA GLY A 84 14.61 -1.84 -6.69
C GLY A 84 13.85 -3.17 -6.75
N LEU A 85 12.52 -3.16 -6.80
CA LEU A 85 11.73 -4.33 -7.19
C LEU A 85 11.63 -4.41 -8.72
N ARG A 86 11.84 -5.60 -9.27
CA ARG A 86 11.57 -5.93 -10.67
C ARG A 86 10.94 -7.30 -10.71
N GLY A 87 9.95 -7.48 -11.57
CA GLY A 87 9.26 -8.76 -11.71
C GLY A 87 8.92 -9.05 -13.15
N ARG A 88 8.84 -10.33 -13.47
CA ARG A 88 8.37 -10.84 -14.75
C ARG A 88 7.62 -12.14 -14.54
N ALA A 89 6.48 -12.26 -15.21
CA ALA A 89 5.68 -13.46 -15.28
C ALA A 89 5.70 -14.04 -16.70
N GLU A 90 5.84 -15.35 -16.79
CA GLU A 90 5.66 -16.11 -18.03
C GLU A 90 4.61 -17.19 -17.71
N ILE A 91 3.58 -17.31 -18.54
CA ILE A 91 2.49 -18.28 -18.34
C ILE A 91 2.44 -19.20 -19.55
N ASP A 92 2.57 -20.51 -19.30
CA ASP A 92 2.36 -21.53 -20.31
C ASP A 92 1.26 -22.52 -19.88
N ALA A 93 1.01 -23.58 -20.66
CA ALA A 93 -0.03 -24.56 -20.35
C ALA A 93 0.27 -25.43 -19.12
N ARG A 94 1.50 -25.43 -18.61
CA ARG A 94 2.01 -26.34 -17.57
C ARG A 94 2.33 -25.62 -16.27
N ALA A 95 2.66 -24.34 -16.32
CA ALA A 95 3.05 -23.57 -15.14
C ALA A 95 2.97 -22.05 -15.36
N LEU A 96 2.98 -21.34 -14.23
CA LEU A 96 3.34 -19.95 -14.12
C LEU A 96 4.80 -19.87 -13.64
N ASP A 97 5.67 -19.26 -14.45
CA ASP A 97 7.04 -18.92 -14.11
C ASP A 97 7.11 -17.48 -13.62
N LEU A 98 7.49 -17.30 -12.36
CA LEU A 98 7.70 -15.99 -11.73
C LEU A 98 9.19 -15.75 -11.50
N ARG A 99 9.69 -14.62 -11.97
CA ARG A 99 11.04 -14.13 -11.65
C ARG A 99 10.93 -12.77 -10.99
N VAL A 100 11.56 -12.60 -9.84
CA VAL A 100 11.58 -11.36 -9.08
C VAL A 100 13.02 -11.01 -8.71
N SER A 101 13.44 -9.79 -8.98
CA SER A 101 14.71 -9.23 -8.54
C SER A 101 14.43 -8.10 -7.56
N LEU A 102 14.97 -8.21 -6.35
CA LEU A 102 14.80 -7.21 -5.30
C LEU A 102 16.16 -6.67 -4.88
N ALA A 103 16.28 -5.34 -4.85
CA ALA A 103 17.39 -4.64 -4.21
C ALA A 103 16.83 -3.87 -3.00
N PRO A 104 16.78 -4.50 -1.80
CA PRO A 104 16.27 -3.83 -0.61
C PRO A 104 17.08 -2.57 -0.30
N PRO A 105 16.46 -1.46 0.16
CA PRO A 105 17.19 -0.24 0.51
C PRO A 105 18.33 -0.46 1.52
N ALA A 106 18.12 -1.32 2.51
CA ALA A 106 19.13 -1.70 3.50
C ALA A 106 20.34 -2.46 2.90
N LEU A 107 20.19 -3.03 1.70
CA LEU A 107 21.24 -3.74 0.95
C LEU A 107 21.61 -2.99 -0.35
N ALA A 108 21.21 -1.73 -0.48
CA ALA A 108 21.49 -0.92 -1.66
C ALA A 108 23.02 -0.84 -1.87
N GLY A 109 23.48 -1.25 -3.06
CA GLY A 109 24.91 -1.30 -3.43
C GLY A 109 25.64 -2.60 -3.09
N ILE A 110 25.03 -3.52 -2.33
CA ILE A 110 25.61 -4.84 -2.04
C ILE A 110 25.26 -5.86 -3.14
N GLY A 111 24.03 -5.81 -3.65
CA GLY A 111 23.58 -6.66 -4.75
C GLY A 111 22.06 -6.82 -4.79
N TRP A 112 21.62 -7.87 -5.49
CA TRP A 112 20.24 -8.22 -5.81
C TRP A 112 19.89 -9.58 -5.23
N LEU A 113 18.68 -9.68 -4.67
CA LEU A 113 18.05 -10.94 -4.32
C LEU A 113 17.20 -11.38 -5.51
N ASN A 114 17.62 -12.46 -6.17
CA ASN A 114 16.93 -13.00 -7.33
C ASN A 114 16.11 -14.22 -6.94
N LEU A 115 14.78 -14.09 -6.95
CA LEU A 115 13.84 -15.17 -6.71
C LEU A 115 13.34 -15.70 -8.06
N ALA A 116 13.34 -17.01 -8.24
CA ALA A 116 12.65 -17.67 -9.34
C ALA A 116 11.74 -18.76 -8.75
N ALA A 117 10.45 -18.71 -9.08
CA ALA A 117 9.45 -19.65 -8.62
C ALA A 117 8.66 -20.19 -9.81
N GLU A 118 8.36 -21.48 -9.78
CA GLU A 118 7.49 -22.11 -10.76
C GLU A 118 6.26 -22.67 -10.04
N VAL A 119 5.09 -22.17 -10.41
CA VAL A 119 3.79 -22.55 -9.83
C VAL A 119 3.08 -23.49 -10.79
N ALA A 120 2.74 -24.69 -10.34
CA ALA A 120 2.01 -25.66 -11.12
C ALA A 120 0.49 -25.52 -10.94
N PRO A 121 -0.33 -25.90 -11.94
CA PRO A 121 -1.76 -26.05 -11.78
C PRO A 121 -2.10 -27.05 -10.68
N SER A 122 -3.07 -26.71 -9.84
CA SER A 122 -3.50 -27.56 -8.73
C SER A 122 -4.93 -27.24 -8.31
N ASP A 123 -5.67 -28.27 -7.93
CA ASP A 123 -7.02 -28.16 -7.36
C ASP A 123 -7.00 -28.09 -5.82
N ARG A 124 -5.81 -27.99 -5.20
CA ARG A 124 -5.61 -27.96 -3.74
C ARG A 124 -4.83 -26.72 -3.30
N GLY A 125 -4.98 -25.63 -4.04
CA GLY A 125 -4.35 -24.34 -3.79
C GLY A 125 -2.99 -24.15 -4.45
N LEU A 126 -2.11 -23.38 -3.81
CA LEU A 126 -0.83 -22.99 -4.40
C LEU A 126 0.19 -24.13 -4.34
N GLU A 127 0.61 -24.64 -5.49
CA GLU A 127 1.62 -25.70 -5.60
C GLU A 127 2.90 -25.19 -6.29
N LEU A 128 4.01 -25.15 -5.53
CA LEU A 128 5.31 -24.76 -6.06
C LEU A 128 6.09 -25.98 -6.54
N ARG A 129 6.45 -26.00 -7.83
CA ARG A 129 7.29 -27.04 -8.43
C ARG A 129 8.77 -26.78 -8.24
N ARG A 130 9.17 -25.51 -8.34
CA ARG A 130 10.56 -25.07 -8.18
C ARG A 130 10.60 -23.74 -7.45
N LEU A 131 11.62 -23.56 -6.61
CA LEU A 131 11.90 -22.31 -5.94
C LEU A 131 13.41 -22.12 -5.84
N ARG A 132 13.93 -20.99 -6.32
CA ARG A 132 15.33 -20.63 -6.27
C ARG A 132 15.50 -19.22 -5.73
N LEU A 133 16.43 -19.04 -4.80
CA LEU A 133 16.82 -17.74 -4.26
C LEU A 133 18.33 -17.54 -4.48
N GLY A 134 18.69 -16.59 -5.35
CA GLY A 134 20.04 -16.42 -5.87
C GLY A 134 20.50 -17.71 -6.53
N ARG A 135 21.50 -18.35 -5.93
CA ARG A 135 22.08 -19.62 -6.41
C ARG A 135 21.56 -20.84 -5.66
N LEU A 136 20.70 -20.65 -4.65
CA LEU A 136 20.17 -21.72 -3.82
C LEU A 136 18.85 -22.24 -4.38
N GLU A 137 18.82 -23.51 -4.78
CA GLU A 137 17.57 -24.24 -4.98
C GLU A 137 16.99 -24.59 -3.62
N LEU A 138 15.78 -24.11 -3.36
CA LEU A 138 15.08 -24.27 -2.10
C LEU A 138 14.02 -25.37 -2.23
N PRO A 139 13.89 -26.29 -1.24
CA PRO A 139 12.83 -27.28 -1.23
C PRO A 139 11.44 -26.58 -1.19
N PRO A 140 10.64 -26.61 -2.27
CA PRO A 140 9.54 -25.64 -2.44
C PRO A 140 8.50 -25.70 -1.32
N GLN A 141 8.08 -26.91 -0.94
CA GLN A 141 7.03 -27.10 0.07
C GLN A 141 7.51 -26.76 1.49
N THR A 142 8.76 -27.08 1.81
CA THR A 142 9.35 -26.74 3.12
C THR A 142 9.54 -25.24 3.23
N THR A 143 10.00 -24.59 2.16
CA THR A 143 10.17 -23.14 2.11
C THR A 143 8.84 -22.41 2.16
N LEU A 144 7.81 -22.89 1.46
CA LEU A 144 6.47 -22.33 1.53
C LEU A 144 5.90 -22.43 2.95
N GLY A 145 6.03 -23.58 3.61
CA GLY A 145 5.64 -23.75 5.00
C GLY A 145 6.41 -22.85 5.97
N ALA A 146 7.73 -22.69 5.77
CA ALA A 146 8.55 -21.78 6.56
C ALA A 146 8.19 -20.31 6.33
N ALA A 147 7.92 -19.91 5.08
CA ALA A 147 7.49 -18.57 4.71
C ALA A 147 6.13 -18.24 5.33
N ARG A 148 5.17 -19.19 5.32
CA ARG A 148 3.88 -19.06 6.01
C ARG A 148 4.08 -18.78 7.49
N ARG A 149 4.86 -19.62 8.19
CA ARG A 149 5.14 -19.45 9.63
C ARG A 149 5.88 -18.16 9.95
N LEU A 150 6.79 -17.73 9.08
CA LEU A 150 7.50 -16.47 9.24
C LEU A 150 6.55 -15.29 9.10
N ALA A 151 5.66 -15.32 8.10
CA ALA A 151 4.63 -14.30 7.92
C ALA A 151 3.68 -14.27 9.13
N ASP A 152 3.27 -15.44 9.64
CA ASP A 152 2.44 -15.58 10.83
C ASP A 152 3.14 -15.06 12.11
N LEU A 153 4.48 -15.16 12.19
CA LEU A 153 5.26 -14.70 13.34
C LEU A 153 5.56 -13.19 13.30
N LEU A 154 5.67 -12.62 12.10
CA LEU A 154 5.86 -11.18 11.89
C LEU A 154 4.53 -10.42 11.98
N SER A 155 3.41 -11.13 11.99
CA SER A 155 2.07 -10.59 12.02
C SER A 155 1.41 -10.91 13.36
N GLU A 156 0.51 -10.05 13.84
CA GLU A 156 -0.30 -10.36 15.04
C GLU A 156 -1.33 -11.48 14.78
N GLN A 157 -1.53 -11.86 13.52
CA GLN A 157 -2.48 -12.86 13.04
C GLN A 157 -1.81 -13.82 12.04
N PRO A 158 -2.33 -15.04 11.83
CA PRO A 158 -1.70 -16.07 11.00
C PRO A 158 -1.90 -15.82 9.48
N VAL A 159 -1.44 -14.66 9.00
CA VAL A 159 -1.70 -14.15 7.65
C VAL A 159 -1.07 -14.98 6.55
N GLY A 160 0.11 -15.57 6.77
CA GLY A 160 0.72 -16.48 5.80
C GLY A 160 -0.11 -17.74 5.59
N SER A 161 -0.61 -18.32 6.69
CA SER A 161 -1.50 -19.47 6.63
C SER A 161 -2.84 -19.12 5.96
N LEU A 162 -3.38 -17.95 6.26
CA LEU A 162 -4.64 -17.45 5.72
C LEU A 162 -4.60 -17.13 4.22
N LEU A 163 -3.60 -16.38 3.76
CA LEU A 163 -3.41 -16.04 2.34
C LEU A 163 -3.27 -17.27 1.45
N THR A 164 -2.57 -18.29 1.95
CA THR A 164 -2.36 -19.52 1.19
C THR A 164 -3.56 -20.45 1.21
N ALA A 165 -4.42 -20.37 2.24
CA ALA A 165 -5.68 -21.10 2.32
C ALA A 165 -6.76 -20.51 1.41
N MET A 166 -6.74 -19.20 1.14
CA MET A 166 -7.67 -18.55 0.21
C MET A 166 -7.49 -19.01 -1.24
N VAL A 167 -6.29 -19.46 -1.62
CA VAL A 167 -6.06 -19.98 -2.97
C VAL A 167 -6.66 -21.38 -3.02
N GLY A 168 -7.83 -21.52 -3.64
CA GLY A 168 -8.51 -22.80 -3.79
C GLY A 168 -7.98 -23.60 -4.98
N ARG A 169 -7.93 -22.96 -6.15
CA ARG A 169 -7.50 -23.60 -7.40
C ARG A 169 -6.58 -22.69 -8.20
N VAL A 170 -5.57 -23.27 -8.81
CA VAL A 170 -4.71 -22.62 -9.79
C VAL A 170 -4.79 -23.43 -11.08
N ALA A 171 -5.18 -22.79 -12.18
CA ALA A 171 -5.21 -23.39 -13.50
C ALA A 171 -4.43 -22.52 -14.48
N THR A 172 -3.68 -23.14 -15.38
CA THR A 172 -2.93 -22.43 -16.43
C THR A 172 -3.41 -22.86 -17.80
N ALA A 173 -3.55 -21.89 -18.68
CA ALA A 173 -3.76 -22.05 -20.11
C ALA A 173 -2.67 -21.26 -20.85
N PRO A 174 -2.42 -21.50 -22.14
CA PRO A 174 -1.47 -20.71 -22.91
C PRO A 174 -1.74 -19.20 -22.78
N GLY A 175 -0.86 -18.47 -22.07
CA GLY A 175 -0.97 -17.03 -21.85
C GLY A 175 -1.96 -16.57 -20.77
N ALA A 176 -2.66 -17.48 -20.08
CA ALA A 176 -3.67 -17.14 -19.08
C ALA A 176 -3.56 -18.01 -17.82
N LEU A 177 -3.75 -17.38 -16.67
CA LEU A 177 -3.77 -17.99 -15.35
C LEU A 177 -5.13 -17.74 -14.72
N SER A 178 -5.81 -18.79 -14.30
CA SER A 178 -7.04 -18.68 -13.51
C SER A 178 -6.75 -19.08 -12.07
N ILE A 179 -7.06 -18.18 -11.14
CA ILE A 179 -6.98 -18.47 -9.70
C ILE A 179 -8.39 -18.38 -9.12
N THR A 180 -8.85 -19.45 -8.49
CA THR A 180 -10.04 -19.40 -7.64
C THR A 180 -9.62 -18.96 -6.25
N LEU A 181 -10.07 -17.76 -5.87
CA LEU A 181 -9.91 -17.22 -4.53
C LEU A 181 -11.19 -17.50 -3.74
N ASP A 182 -11.04 -18.20 -2.63
CA ASP A 182 -12.12 -18.50 -1.71
C ASP A 182 -11.86 -17.81 -0.36
N PRO A 183 -12.45 -16.61 -0.15
CA PRO A 183 -12.31 -15.88 1.10
C PRO A 183 -13.01 -16.58 2.27
N THR A 184 -13.90 -17.56 2.02
CA THR A 184 -14.61 -18.31 3.06
C THR A 184 -13.75 -19.42 3.68
N LEU A 185 -12.82 -20.01 2.92
CA LEU A 185 -11.87 -21.02 3.43
C LEU A 185 -10.87 -20.46 4.45
N GLY A 186 -10.80 -19.14 4.58
CA GLY A 186 -10.01 -18.45 5.59
C GLY A 186 -10.80 -18.02 6.82
N ARG A 187 -12.14 -18.15 6.88
CA ARG A 187 -12.97 -17.77 8.02
C ARG A 187 -13.08 -18.95 8.99
N ALA A 188 -12.66 -18.75 10.24
CA ALA A 188 -12.87 -19.76 11.26
C ALA A 188 -14.33 -19.74 11.75
N GLU A 189 -14.92 -20.92 11.90
CA GLU A 189 -16.32 -21.09 12.34
C GLU A 189 -16.55 -20.69 13.82
N ASP A 190 -15.48 -20.48 14.59
CA ASP A 190 -15.50 -20.22 16.04
C ASP A 190 -15.47 -18.72 16.42
N GLY A 191 -15.58 -17.82 15.44
CA GLY A 191 -15.51 -16.37 15.66
C GLY A 191 -14.09 -15.81 15.72
N THR A 192 -13.05 -16.60 15.41
CA THR A 192 -11.72 -16.05 15.15
C THR A 192 -11.67 -15.33 13.78
N PRO A 193 -10.95 -14.19 13.66
CA PRO A 193 -10.96 -13.38 12.45
C PRO A 193 -10.49 -14.18 11.24
N GLY A 194 -11.26 -14.15 10.15
CA GLY A 194 -10.89 -14.86 8.94
C GLY A 194 -9.68 -14.26 8.22
N ALA A 195 -9.26 -14.85 7.10
CA ALA A 195 -8.15 -14.38 6.28
C ALA A 195 -8.25 -12.90 5.88
N ALA A 196 -9.43 -12.52 5.37
CA ALA A 196 -9.72 -11.14 5.01
C ALA A 196 -9.73 -10.23 6.24
N ASP A 197 -10.33 -10.64 7.36
CA ASP A 197 -10.37 -9.83 8.60
C ASP A 197 -9.00 -9.69 9.27
N SER A 198 -8.14 -10.70 9.15
CA SER A 198 -6.77 -10.67 9.66
C SER A 198 -5.86 -9.79 8.79
N LEU A 199 -6.04 -9.80 7.45
CA LEU A 199 -5.38 -8.85 6.55
C LEU A 199 -5.84 -7.41 6.82
N ARG A 200 -7.13 -7.21 7.09
CA ARG A 200 -7.73 -5.92 7.47
C ARG A 200 -7.19 -5.42 8.83
N ARG A 201 -7.03 -6.30 9.81
CA ARG A 201 -6.42 -5.98 11.12
C ARG A 201 -4.91 -5.77 11.04
N LEU A 202 -4.22 -6.46 10.13
CA LEU A 202 -2.80 -6.22 9.81
C LEU A 202 -2.56 -4.81 9.26
N ALA A 203 -3.57 -4.24 8.59
CA ALA A 203 -3.56 -2.81 8.24
C ALA A 203 -3.66 -1.90 9.48
N GLY A 204 -3.66 -2.44 10.70
CA GLY A 204 -3.60 -1.69 11.95
C GLY A 204 -4.89 -0.98 12.33
N ALA A 205 -6.02 -1.30 11.68
CA ALA A 205 -7.30 -0.66 11.92
C ALA A 205 -8.12 -1.44 12.96
N ASP A 206 -8.13 -0.93 14.19
CA ASP A 206 -9.16 -1.26 15.17
C ASP A 206 -10.46 -0.53 14.77
N LEU A 207 -11.36 -1.24 14.09
CA LEU A 207 -12.56 -0.67 13.47
C LEU A 207 -13.53 -0.05 14.50
N ASP A 208 -13.51 -0.51 15.75
CA ASP A 208 -14.31 0.10 16.82
C ASP A 208 -13.77 1.49 17.17
N ARG A 209 -12.43 1.68 17.15
CA ARG A 209 -11.82 3.02 17.30
C ARG A 209 -12.13 3.91 16.11
N VAL A 210 -12.07 3.36 14.89
CA VAL A 210 -12.43 4.10 13.67
C VAL A 210 -13.87 4.58 13.77
N ALA A 211 -14.80 3.70 14.18
CA ALA A 211 -16.20 4.06 14.40
C ALA A 211 -16.37 5.13 15.49
N ALA A 212 -15.64 5.03 16.60
CA ALA A 212 -15.69 6.04 17.67
C ALA A 212 -15.25 7.43 17.19
N HIS A 213 -14.15 7.53 16.44
CA HIS A 213 -13.73 8.81 15.84
C HIS A 213 -14.67 9.30 14.74
N TYR A 214 -15.21 8.38 13.94
CA TYR A 214 -16.18 8.69 12.90
C TYR A 214 -17.44 9.33 13.49
N ASP A 215 -17.97 8.77 14.58
CA ASP A 215 -19.12 9.32 15.29
C ASP A 215 -18.77 10.65 15.98
N ALA A 216 -17.59 10.78 16.59
CA ALA A 216 -17.15 12.03 17.21
C ALA A 216 -17.13 13.21 16.22
N MET A 217 -16.67 12.97 14.99
CA MET A 217 -16.67 13.97 13.91
C MET A 217 -18.09 14.35 13.46
N ILE A 218 -18.99 13.36 13.36
CA ILE A 218 -20.40 13.62 13.04
C ILE A 218 -21.04 14.51 14.08
N GLU A 219 -20.87 14.17 15.36
CA GLU A 219 -21.46 14.93 16.46
C GLU A 219 -20.88 16.35 16.52
N ALA A 220 -19.58 16.52 16.29
CA ALA A 220 -18.96 17.84 16.17
C ALA A 220 -19.55 18.67 15.00
N ALA A 221 -19.78 18.05 13.84
CA ALA A 221 -20.42 18.72 12.72
C ALA A 221 -21.91 19.05 12.95
N TYR A 222 -22.63 18.26 13.76
CA TYR A 222 -24.01 18.58 14.15
C TYR A 222 -24.08 19.70 15.18
N ARG A 223 -23.11 19.80 16.10
CA ARG A 223 -23.00 20.93 17.03
C ARG A 223 -22.56 22.24 16.37
N GLY A 224 -22.00 22.17 15.16
CA GLY A 224 -21.48 23.32 14.43
C GLY A 224 -20.00 23.62 14.72
N ASP A 225 -19.31 22.69 15.40
CA ASP A 225 -17.87 22.79 15.69
C ASP A 225 -17.01 22.55 14.43
N LEU A 226 -17.55 21.76 13.48
CA LEU A 226 -16.91 21.47 12.20
C LEU A 226 -17.68 22.12 11.03
N PRO A 227 -16.97 22.75 10.09
CA PRO A 227 -17.61 23.39 8.95
C PRO A 227 -18.16 22.34 7.97
N ARG A 228 -19.33 22.62 7.39
CA ARG A 228 -19.95 21.74 6.37
C ARG A 228 -19.54 22.11 4.95
N ASP A 229 -18.97 23.29 4.76
CA ASP A 229 -18.44 23.81 3.50
C ASP A 229 -17.13 24.59 3.74
N GLY A 230 -16.48 25.02 2.66
CA GLY A 230 -15.19 25.71 2.74
C GLY A 230 -14.03 24.73 2.93
N SER A 231 -13.10 25.02 3.83
CA SER A 231 -11.86 24.26 3.98
C SER A 231 -12.03 22.93 4.70
N THR A 232 -11.31 21.89 4.25
CA THR A 232 -11.21 20.59 4.94
C THR A 232 -10.23 20.62 6.11
N ALA A 233 -9.40 21.65 6.23
CA ALA A 233 -8.36 21.72 7.26
C ALA A 233 -8.90 21.62 8.69
N ALA A 234 -10.08 22.20 8.97
CA ALA A 234 -10.72 22.05 10.27
C ALA A 234 -11.01 20.57 10.63
N TRP A 235 -11.38 19.74 9.64
CA TRP A 235 -11.59 18.31 9.83
C TRP A 235 -10.28 17.56 10.09
N MET A 236 -9.20 17.94 9.39
CA MET A 236 -7.86 17.38 9.63
C MET A 236 -7.36 17.69 11.03
N GLY A 237 -7.49 18.94 11.48
CA GLY A 237 -7.15 19.34 12.85
C GLY A 237 -7.97 18.59 13.90
N PHE A 238 -9.29 18.50 13.71
CA PHE A 238 -10.17 17.79 14.63
C PHE A 238 -9.84 16.30 14.73
N ALA A 239 -9.47 15.63 13.63
CA ALA A 239 -9.04 14.23 13.66
C ALA A 239 -7.87 14.02 14.64
N LEU A 240 -6.83 14.84 14.52
CA LEU A 240 -5.66 14.75 15.38
C LEU A 240 -5.94 15.20 16.83
N GLU A 241 -6.81 16.20 17.02
CA GLU A 241 -7.25 16.61 18.36
C GLU A 241 -8.05 15.52 19.06
N SER A 242 -8.94 14.83 18.34
CA SER A 242 -9.70 13.69 18.85
C SER A 242 -8.78 12.54 19.27
N ALA A 243 -7.75 12.23 18.47
CA ALA A 243 -6.72 11.26 18.83
C ALA A 243 -5.88 11.71 20.04
N ALA A 244 -5.53 12.99 20.15
CA ALA A 244 -4.79 13.52 21.29
C ALA A 244 -5.60 13.45 22.60
N ALA A 245 -6.90 13.73 22.55
CA ALA A 245 -7.80 13.60 23.68
C ALA A 245 -7.89 12.14 24.15
N ALA A 246 -8.02 11.20 23.21
CA ALA A 246 -7.97 9.77 23.50
C ALA A 246 -6.66 9.32 24.16
N ALA A 247 -5.53 9.81 23.64
CA ALA A 247 -4.21 9.56 24.19
C ALA A 247 -4.05 10.10 25.62
N ALA A 248 -4.62 11.28 25.91
CA ALA A 248 -4.61 11.87 27.25
C ALA A 248 -5.42 11.05 28.28
N GLU A 249 -6.39 10.26 27.82
CA GLU A 249 -7.16 9.30 28.63
C GLU A 249 -6.43 7.96 28.83
N GLY A 250 -5.21 7.81 28.31
CA GLY A 250 -4.39 6.60 28.45
C GLY A 250 -4.57 5.57 27.35
N ARG A 251 -5.27 5.89 26.25
CA ARG A 251 -5.32 5.05 25.04
C ARG A 251 -4.02 5.17 24.25
N ASP A 252 -3.70 4.15 23.45
CA ASP A 252 -2.49 4.14 22.61
C ASP A 252 -2.52 5.28 21.58
N PRO A 253 -1.61 6.27 21.64
CA PRO A 253 -1.67 7.46 20.78
C PRO A 253 -1.56 7.14 19.29
N LEU A 254 -0.78 6.12 18.91
CA LEU A 254 -0.54 5.75 17.53
C LEU A 254 -1.80 5.10 16.93
N LEU A 255 -2.42 4.17 17.67
CA LEU A 255 -3.65 3.52 17.23
C LEU A 255 -4.82 4.50 17.12
N GLU A 256 -4.97 5.43 18.07
CA GLU A 256 -6.00 6.49 17.99
C GLU A 256 -5.76 7.43 16.81
N THR A 257 -4.50 7.79 16.54
CA THR A 257 -4.16 8.65 15.39
C THR A 257 -4.49 7.97 14.07
N ARG A 258 -4.13 6.69 13.89
CA ARG A 258 -4.49 5.91 12.70
C ARG A 258 -6.01 5.80 12.53
N ALA A 259 -6.71 5.48 13.62
CA ALA A 259 -8.17 5.36 13.61
C ALA A 259 -8.87 6.68 13.24
N ALA A 260 -8.39 7.81 13.77
CA ALA A 260 -8.92 9.13 13.45
C ALA A 260 -8.66 9.53 11.98
N ILE A 261 -7.52 9.17 11.40
CA ILE A 261 -7.21 9.42 9.98
C ILE A 261 -8.11 8.57 9.06
N LEU A 262 -8.31 7.30 9.38
CA LEU A 262 -9.25 6.43 8.65
C LEU A 262 -10.69 6.96 8.73
N ALA A 263 -11.12 7.41 9.91
CA ALA A 263 -12.43 8.02 10.11
C ALA A 263 -12.59 9.33 9.31
N LEU A 264 -11.55 10.17 9.27
CA LEU A 264 -11.51 11.38 8.45
C LEU A 264 -11.67 11.04 6.96
N ALA A 265 -10.95 10.04 6.46
CA ALA A 265 -11.03 9.62 5.07
C ALA A 265 -12.39 9.03 4.71
N ALA A 266 -13.07 8.36 5.65
CA ALA A 266 -14.43 7.89 5.46
C ALA A 266 -15.45 9.04 5.36
N HIS A 267 -15.21 10.17 6.04
CA HIS A 267 -16.05 11.37 5.98
C HIS A 267 -15.79 12.27 4.77
N CYS A 268 -14.52 12.59 4.56
CA CYS A 268 -14.07 13.61 3.61
C CYS A 268 -13.60 13.02 2.28
N GLY A 269 -13.34 11.72 2.23
CA GLY A 269 -12.90 10.99 1.06
C GLY A 269 -14.04 10.17 0.47
N GLU A 270 -13.86 8.86 0.55
CA GLU A 270 -14.78 7.84 0.05
C GLU A 270 -14.82 6.69 1.05
N ARG A 271 -15.91 6.58 1.82
CA ARG A 271 -16.05 5.54 2.85
C ARG A 271 -15.84 4.13 2.31
N TRP A 272 -16.39 3.82 1.13
CA TRP A 272 -16.23 2.50 0.51
C TRP A 272 -14.75 2.19 0.20
N ALA A 273 -13.92 3.18 -0.12
CA ALA A 273 -12.51 2.98 -0.42
C ALA A 273 -11.70 2.73 0.87
N VAL A 274 -12.09 3.37 1.97
CA VAL A 274 -11.53 3.09 3.30
C VAL A 274 -11.95 1.70 3.76
N GLU A 275 -13.25 1.39 3.73
CA GLU A 275 -13.78 0.08 4.10
C GLU A 275 -13.22 -1.04 3.22
N ALA A 276 -12.88 -0.71 1.98
CA ALA A 276 -12.18 -1.63 1.13
C ALA A 276 -10.78 -1.98 1.72
N ALA A 277 -10.00 -0.99 2.13
CA ALA A 277 -8.68 -1.25 2.70
C ALA A 277 -8.72 -1.90 4.09
N VAL A 278 -9.63 -1.48 4.96
CA VAL A 278 -9.57 -1.81 6.39
C VAL A 278 -10.77 -2.60 6.93
N GLY A 279 -11.79 -2.87 6.11
CA GLY A 279 -13.03 -3.54 6.53
C GLY A 279 -14.17 -2.59 6.85
N GLU A 280 -15.39 -3.13 6.96
CA GLU A 280 -16.61 -2.35 7.23
C GLU A 280 -16.50 -1.59 8.55
N ILE A 281 -16.73 -0.27 8.51
CA ILE A 281 -16.72 0.54 9.73
C ILE A 281 -18.06 0.30 10.44
N PRO A 282 -18.09 -0.17 11.71
CA PRO A 282 -19.31 -0.48 12.45
C PRO A 282 -20.03 0.78 12.95
N ALA A 283 -20.22 1.76 12.07
CA ALA A 283 -20.93 3.00 12.31
C ALA A 283 -21.96 3.24 11.19
N PRO A 284 -23.18 3.71 11.49
CA PRO A 284 -24.20 3.95 10.47
C PRO A 284 -23.74 5.02 9.47
N VAL A 285 -24.08 4.84 8.19
CA VAL A 285 -23.85 5.87 7.17
C VAL A 285 -24.79 7.05 7.45
N ARG A 286 -24.25 8.10 8.05
CA ARG A 286 -24.92 9.40 8.19
C ARG A 286 -24.38 10.32 7.09
N GLY A 287 -25.27 10.99 6.34
CA GLY A 287 -24.89 11.75 5.14
C GLY A 287 -23.70 12.69 5.36
N GLY A 288 -22.72 12.67 4.44
CA GLY A 288 -21.36 13.20 4.62
C GLY A 288 -21.30 14.69 4.97
N PRO A 289 -21.10 15.07 6.24
CA PRO A 289 -20.99 16.48 6.65
C PRO A 289 -19.78 17.19 6.02
N CYS A 290 -18.76 16.43 5.60
CA CYS A 290 -17.56 16.94 4.92
C CYS A 290 -17.71 17.02 3.37
N ASN A 291 -18.86 16.65 2.79
CA ASN A 291 -18.99 16.52 1.34
C ASN A 291 -18.77 17.84 0.58
N ARG A 292 -19.15 18.99 1.17
CA ARG A 292 -19.04 20.31 0.51
C ARG A 292 -17.77 21.07 0.90
N THR A 293 -16.90 20.48 1.71
CA THR A 293 -15.57 21.05 1.94
C THR A 293 -14.65 20.75 0.77
N ARG A 294 -13.55 21.50 0.68
CA ARG A 294 -12.54 21.43 -0.37
C ARG A 294 -11.16 21.52 0.27
N LEU A 295 -10.14 21.20 -0.50
CA LEU A 295 -8.74 21.42 -0.17
C LEU A 295 -8.13 22.12 -1.38
N ALA A 296 -7.45 23.25 -1.18
CA ALA A 296 -6.99 24.10 -2.28
C ALA A 296 -8.12 24.38 -3.29
N GLU A 297 -9.29 24.75 -2.78
CA GLU A 297 -10.52 25.05 -3.55
C GLU A 297 -11.08 23.88 -4.40
N ARG A 298 -10.54 22.67 -4.28
CA ARG A 298 -10.96 21.48 -5.04
C ARG A 298 -11.45 20.34 -4.15
N SER A 299 -12.56 19.71 -4.53
CA SER A 299 -13.14 18.58 -3.77
C SER A 299 -12.47 17.25 -4.06
N ASP A 300 -11.91 17.11 -5.26
CA ASP A 300 -11.11 15.98 -5.71
C ASP A 300 -9.76 15.93 -5.00
N LEU A 301 -9.03 17.05 -4.89
CA LEU A 301 -7.75 17.11 -4.16
C LEU A 301 -7.90 16.74 -2.68
N LYS A 302 -9.03 17.14 -2.05
CA LYS A 302 -9.39 16.67 -0.71
C LYS A 302 -9.42 15.15 -0.64
N LYS A 303 -10.09 14.48 -1.60
CA LYS A 303 -10.20 13.01 -1.61
C LYS A 303 -8.84 12.36 -1.78
N HIS A 304 -8.03 12.85 -2.72
CA HIS A 304 -6.64 12.42 -2.93
C HIS A 304 -5.83 12.48 -1.64
N PHE A 305 -5.85 13.64 -0.99
CA PHE A 305 -5.14 13.86 0.26
C PHE A 305 -5.57 12.89 1.38
N VAL A 306 -6.86 12.85 1.71
CA VAL A 306 -7.32 12.07 2.88
C VAL A 306 -7.29 10.56 2.63
N LEU A 307 -7.51 10.09 1.39
CA LEU A 307 -7.40 8.68 1.06
C LEU A 307 -5.94 8.22 1.05
N SER A 308 -5.02 9.01 0.49
CA SER A 308 -3.59 8.69 0.55
C SER A 308 -3.08 8.69 2.00
N ALA A 309 -3.54 9.61 2.85
CA ALA A 309 -3.28 9.60 4.28
C ALA A 309 -3.80 8.32 4.98
N ALA A 310 -5.04 7.91 4.67
CA ALA A 310 -5.62 6.68 5.19
C ALA A 310 -4.83 5.43 4.77
N PHE A 311 -4.44 5.33 3.50
CA PHE A 311 -3.67 4.18 3.02
C PHE A 311 -2.25 4.16 3.59
N GLU A 312 -1.62 5.31 3.87
CA GLU A 312 -0.40 5.38 4.67
C GLU A 312 -0.59 4.80 6.07
N THR A 313 -1.62 5.23 6.79
CA THR A 313 -1.90 4.69 8.13
C THR A 313 -2.24 3.20 8.13
N ALA A 314 -2.80 2.71 7.04
CA ALA A 314 -3.13 1.30 6.82
C ALA A 314 -1.92 0.43 6.44
N GLY A 315 -0.71 1.00 6.31
CA GLY A 315 0.48 0.28 5.84
C GLY A 315 0.46 -0.06 4.34
N ALA A 316 -0.43 0.58 3.58
CA ALA A 316 -0.62 0.37 2.14
C ALA A 316 -0.12 1.56 1.29
N ALA A 317 0.51 2.57 1.88
CA ALA A 317 0.91 3.79 1.17
C ALA A 317 1.82 3.57 -0.02
N ALA A 318 2.85 2.73 0.12
CA ALA A 318 3.77 2.48 -0.99
C ALA A 318 2.98 1.96 -2.21
N PHE A 319 2.07 1.01 -1.97
CA PHE A 319 1.18 0.48 -3.01
C PHE A 319 0.16 1.51 -3.52
N SER A 320 -0.41 2.33 -2.63
CA SER A 320 -1.33 3.41 -3.00
C SER A 320 -0.67 4.49 -3.85
N PHE A 321 0.58 4.88 -3.53
CA PHE A 321 1.35 5.85 -4.29
C PHE A 321 1.65 5.33 -5.70
N GLY A 322 2.10 4.07 -5.80
CA GLY A 322 2.27 3.41 -7.09
C GLY A 322 0.97 3.34 -7.91
N LEU A 323 -0.15 3.03 -7.26
CA LEU A 323 -1.47 3.05 -7.90
C LEU A 323 -1.92 4.46 -8.29
N GLY A 324 -1.58 5.48 -7.52
CA GLY A 324 -1.87 6.88 -7.82
C GLY A 324 -1.16 7.35 -9.09
N GLU A 325 0.15 7.11 -9.20
CA GLU A 325 0.90 7.44 -10.43
C GLU A 325 0.40 6.66 -11.66
N VAL A 326 0.01 5.39 -11.45
CA VAL A 326 -0.61 4.56 -12.50
C VAL A 326 -1.98 5.13 -12.89
N LYS A 327 -2.79 5.61 -11.94
CA LYS A 327 -4.07 6.29 -12.21
C LYS A 327 -3.84 7.54 -13.06
N GLU A 328 -2.87 8.39 -12.71
CA GLU A 328 -2.57 9.59 -13.49
C GLU A 328 -2.20 9.27 -14.93
N LEU A 329 -1.48 8.16 -15.15
CA LEU A 329 -1.18 7.71 -16.50
C LEU A 329 -2.41 7.19 -17.24
N VAL A 330 -3.31 6.47 -16.56
CA VAL A 330 -4.62 6.07 -17.12
C VAL A 330 -5.44 7.30 -17.51
N ASP A 331 -5.47 8.30 -16.64
CA ASP A 331 -6.22 9.53 -16.84
C ASP A 331 -5.62 10.35 -17.99
N ALA A 332 -4.34 10.20 -18.32
CA ALA A 332 -3.71 10.83 -19.49
C ALA A 332 -4.29 10.36 -20.84
N SER A 333 -4.96 9.21 -20.90
CA SER A 333 -5.49 8.66 -22.16
C SER A 333 -6.69 9.45 -22.71
N ASP A 334 -7.04 9.23 -23.98
CA ASP A 334 -8.07 10.01 -24.71
C ASP A 334 -9.46 10.03 -24.04
N GLU A 335 -9.78 9.05 -23.18
CA GLU A 335 -11.04 8.97 -22.42
C GLU A 335 -10.92 9.48 -20.97
N GLY A 336 -9.72 9.84 -20.53
CA GLY A 336 -9.43 10.30 -19.19
C GLY A 336 -9.40 11.84 -19.05
N THR A 337 -9.13 12.31 -17.83
CA THR A 337 -9.11 13.74 -17.50
C THR A 337 -7.80 14.45 -17.81
N GLY A 338 -6.76 13.71 -18.18
CA GLY A 338 -5.38 14.16 -18.29
C GLY A 338 -4.54 13.89 -17.03
N PHE A 339 -3.23 13.75 -17.19
CA PHE A 339 -2.26 13.60 -16.09
C PHE A 339 -2.19 14.89 -15.25
N SER A 340 -2.32 14.78 -13.93
CA SER A 340 -2.40 15.91 -13.00
C SER A 340 -1.30 15.87 -11.94
N PHE A 341 -0.37 16.84 -11.98
CA PHE A 341 0.59 17.00 -10.88
C PHE A 341 -0.05 17.61 -9.62
N ASP A 342 -1.24 18.22 -9.73
CA ASP A 342 -2.00 18.68 -8.56
C ASP A 342 -2.48 17.49 -7.71
N ASP A 343 -2.99 16.45 -8.37
CA ASP A 343 -3.50 15.23 -7.74
C ASP A 343 -2.35 14.52 -7.02
N MET A 344 -1.20 14.41 -7.69
CA MET A 344 0.04 13.90 -7.10
C MET A 344 0.53 14.73 -5.91
N ALA A 345 0.45 16.07 -5.99
CA ALA A 345 0.82 16.92 -4.88
C ALA A 345 -0.10 16.70 -3.67
N ALA A 346 -1.40 16.50 -3.90
CA ALA A 346 -2.37 16.19 -2.85
C ALA A 346 -2.13 14.80 -2.25
N ASP A 347 -1.91 13.77 -3.06
CA ASP A 347 -1.62 12.41 -2.61
C ASP A 347 -0.39 12.39 -1.69
N ARG A 348 0.70 13.01 -2.13
CA ARG A 348 1.97 13.02 -1.40
C ARG A 348 1.90 13.87 -0.15
N ALA A 349 1.21 15.01 -0.21
CA ALA A 349 0.97 15.84 0.98
C ALA A 349 0.15 15.07 2.02
N GLY A 350 -0.84 14.29 1.60
CA GLY A 350 -1.62 13.41 2.48
C GLY A 350 -0.78 12.34 3.17
N ILE A 351 0.10 11.66 2.43
CA ILE A 351 1.06 10.69 3.00
C ILE A 351 1.95 11.36 4.03
N ARG A 352 2.59 12.48 3.67
CA ARG A 352 3.52 13.20 4.57
C ARG A 352 2.81 13.74 5.81
N TRP A 353 1.55 14.16 5.68
CA TRP A 353 0.70 14.55 6.80
C TRP A 353 0.44 13.39 7.76
N ALA A 354 0.09 12.20 7.24
CA ALA A 354 -0.10 11.00 8.06
C ALA A 354 1.19 10.54 8.76
N GLU A 355 2.33 10.60 8.08
CA GLU A 355 3.66 10.34 8.69
C GLU A 355 3.95 11.31 9.83
N ALA A 356 3.72 12.62 9.62
CA ALA A 356 3.92 13.64 10.66
C ALA A 356 2.97 13.47 11.85
N ALA A 357 1.71 13.09 11.60
CA ALA A 357 0.75 12.78 12.65
C ALA A 357 1.18 11.57 13.48
N GLN A 358 1.63 10.48 12.83
CA GLN A 358 2.12 9.29 13.53
C GLN A 358 3.42 9.58 14.32
N ALA A 359 4.32 10.41 13.78
CA ALA A 359 5.51 10.86 14.50
C ALA A 359 5.15 11.69 15.75
N ALA A 360 4.20 12.62 15.62
CA ALA A 360 3.68 13.39 16.75
C ALA A 360 2.99 12.50 17.78
N ALA A 361 2.28 11.45 17.36
CA ALA A 361 1.69 10.46 18.26
C ALA A 361 2.75 9.74 19.11
N ALA A 362 3.87 9.37 18.49
CA ALA A 362 5.01 8.74 19.18
C ALA A 362 5.70 9.69 20.17
N GLU A 363 5.68 11.00 19.91
CA GLU A 363 6.17 12.02 20.85
C GLU A 363 5.22 12.24 22.04
N GLY A 364 3.91 12.15 21.81
CA GLY A 364 2.87 12.19 22.84
C GLY A 364 1.74 13.19 22.58
N PRO A 365 0.75 13.27 23.50
CA PRO A 365 -0.48 14.04 23.29
C PRO A 365 -0.26 15.52 22.98
N GLU A 366 0.72 16.16 23.61
CA GLU A 366 1.02 17.58 23.36
C GLU A 366 1.55 17.84 21.95
N ALA A 367 2.34 16.92 21.40
CA ALA A 367 2.83 17.00 20.03
C ALA A 367 1.68 16.81 19.03
N LEU A 368 0.78 15.86 19.29
CA LEU A 368 -0.45 15.71 18.51
C LEU A 368 -1.33 16.96 18.53
N VAL A 369 -1.49 17.63 19.68
CA VAL A 369 -2.24 18.90 19.76
C VAL A 369 -1.57 19.99 18.92
N ARG A 370 -0.23 20.06 18.87
CA ARG A 370 0.47 21.00 17.98
C ARG A 370 0.23 20.67 16.51
N ALA A 371 0.34 19.40 16.13
CA ALA A 371 0.07 18.93 14.77
C ALA A 371 -1.38 19.20 14.36
N ALA A 372 -2.34 19.00 15.28
CA ALA A 372 -3.75 19.31 15.08
C ALA A 372 -3.98 20.79 14.75
N ARG A 373 -3.41 21.70 15.56
CA ARG A 373 -3.54 23.16 15.36
C ARG A 373 -2.93 23.62 14.03
N LEU A 374 -1.80 23.05 13.63
CA LEU A 374 -1.21 23.32 12.31
C LEU A 374 -2.13 22.78 11.20
N SER A 375 -2.67 21.58 11.38
CA SER A 375 -3.55 20.93 10.40
C SER A 375 -4.87 21.65 10.15
N MET A 376 -5.26 22.60 11.01
CA MET A 376 -6.40 23.51 10.79
C MET A 376 -6.15 24.58 9.71
N GLN A 377 -4.92 24.69 9.21
CA GLN A 377 -4.52 25.67 8.20
C GLN A 377 -4.11 24.94 6.92
N GLU A 378 -4.78 25.18 5.79
CA GLU A 378 -4.45 24.49 4.53
C GLU A 378 -2.99 24.72 4.11
N ALA A 379 -2.48 25.95 4.27
CA ALA A 379 -1.09 26.28 3.96
C ALA A 379 -0.06 25.56 4.85
N ALA A 380 -0.48 24.91 5.93
CA ALA A 380 0.38 24.10 6.78
C ALA A 380 0.45 22.63 6.32
N VAL A 381 -0.46 22.18 5.46
CA VAL A 381 -0.61 20.76 5.08
C VAL A 381 -0.63 20.51 3.57
N MET A 382 -0.98 21.52 2.75
CA MET A 382 -1.05 21.41 1.30
C MET A 382 -0.10 22.43 0.66
N PRO A 383 0.80 22.01 -0.26
CA PRO A 383 1.67 22.94 -0.98
C PRO A 383 0.88 23.78 -1.99
N ALA A 384 1.45 24.90 -2.41
CA ALA A 384 0.92 25.65 -3.55
C ALA A 384 1.03 24.81 -4.83
N ILE A 385 -0.07 24.78 -5.59
CA ILE A 385 -0.23 23.94 -6.80
C ILE A 385 -0.49 24.75 -8.08
N ASP A 386 -0.70 26.07 -7.99
CA ASP A 386 -1.18 26.89 -9.12
C ASP A 386 -0.26 26.89 -10.36
N ASP A 387 1.02 26.54 -10.19
CA ASP A 387 2.02 26.46 -11.25
C ASP A 387 2.37 25.01 -11.65
N LEU A 388 1.71 24.01 -11.07
CA LEU A 388 1.91 22.62 -11.42
C LEU A 388 1.22 22.30 -12.76
N PRO A 389 1.86 21.51 -13.64
CA PRO A 389 1.22 21.08 -14.87
C PRO A 389 0.07 20.11 -14.58
N SER A 390 -1.12 20.38 -15.10
CA SER A 390 -2.29 19.54 -14.84
C SER A 390 -3.14 19.33 -16.08
N PHE A 391 -3.95 18.28 -16.05
CA PHE A 391 -4.83 17.88 -17.14
C PHE A 391 -4.06 17.67 -18.46
N LEU A 392 -2.85 17.11 -18.38
CA LEU A 392 -2.01 16.89 -19.55
C LEU A 392 -2.52 15.68 -20.35
N PRO A 393 -2.88 15.83 -21.63
CA PRO A 393 -3.12 14.66 -22.48
C PRO A 393 -1.83 13.87 -22.63
N GLU A 394 -1.96 12.58 -22.93
CA GLU A 394 -0.84 11.66 -23.01
C GLU A 394 0.31 12.14 -23.92
N SER A 395 -0.02 12.69 -25.09
CA SER A 395 0.99 13.24 -26.00
C SER A 395 1.79 14.38 -25.37
N ALA A 396 1.11 15.33 -24.71
CA ALA A 396 1.77 16.44 -24.02
C ALA A 396 2.59 15.98 -22.82
N PHE A 397 2.12 14.97 -22.07
CA PHE A 397 2.89 14.35 -21.00
C PHE A 397 4.17 13.70 -21.56
N ARG A 398 4.06 12.88 -22.61
CA ARG A 398 5.20 12.22 -23.25
C ARG A 398 6.19 13.23 -23.85
N ASP A 399 5.71 14.28 -24.49
CA ASP A 399 6.58 15.29 -25.11
C ASP A 399 7.36 16.09 -24.06
N ARG A 400 6.75 16.39 -22.92
CA ARG A 400 7.35 17.22 -21.86
C ARG A 400 8.15 16.42 -20.83
N PHE A 401 7.64 15.25 -20.45
CA PHE A 401 8.15 14.44 -19.36
C PHE A 401 8.59 13.05 -19.81
N GLY A 402 8.33 12.63 -21.05
CA GLY A 402 8.68 11.29 -21.52
C GLY A 402 7.86 10.20 -20.83
N ALA A 403 8.38 9.71 -19.70
CA ALA A 403 7.86 8.57 -18.96
C ALA A 403 8.03 8.78 -17.45
N LEU A 404 7.38 7.95 -16.63
CA LEU A 404 7.35 8.04 -15.15
C LEU A 404 8.72 7.78 -14.45
N ASP A 405 9.75 7.44 -15.19
CA ASP A 405 11.13 7.28 -14.71
C ASP A 405 12.11 8.27 -15.35
N SER A 406 11.61 9.18 -16.19
CA SER A 406 12.48 10.13 -16.89
C SER A 406 13.07 11.14 -15.90
N PRO A 407 14.27 11.69 -16.20
CA PRO A 407 14.85 12.74 -15.38
C PRO A 407 13.95 13.97 -15.23
N ALA A 408 13.17 14.32 -16.26
CA ALA A 408 12.26 15.45 -16.23
C ALA A 408 11.06 15.21 -15.30
N TYR A 409 10.49 14.01 -15.34
CA TYR A 409 9.42 13.60 -14.44
C TYR A 409 9.90 13.57 -13.00
N VAL A 410 11.03 12.90 -12.73
CA VAL A 410 11.62 12.79 -11.39
C VAL A 410 11.93 14.18 -10.81
N ALA A 411 12.47 15.10 -11.61
CA ALA A 411 12.74 16.46 -11.14
C ALA A 411 11.46 17.23 -10.75
N GLN A 412 10.34 17.01 -11.45
CA GLN A 412 9.04 17.61 -11.13
C GLN A 412 8.46 17.02 -9.83
N VAL A 413 8.54 15.70 -9.68
CA VAL A 413 8.16 14.94 -8.47
C VAL A 413 8.96 15.42 -7.25
N GLU A 414 10.29 15.53 -7.37
CA GLU A 414 11.14 16.06 -6.30
C GLU A 414 10.85 17.55 -5.99
N ALA A 415 10.44 18.33 -6.98
CA ALA A 415 10.04 19.71 -6.76
C ALA A 415 8.78 19.81 -5.89
N ILE A 416 7.82 18.90 -6.10
CA ILE A 416 6.64 18.75 -5.25
C ILE A 416 7.05 18.36 -3.83
N ASP A 417 7.91 17.35 -3.67
CA ASP A 417 8.40 16.92 -2.36
C ASP A 417 9.06 18.06 -1.57
N ARG A 418 9.94 18.83 -2.24
CA ARG A 418 10.59 19.98 -1.61
C ARG A 418 9.59 21.08 -1.19
N ARG A 419 8.44 21.20 -1.84
CA ARG A 419 7.38 22.12 -1.41
C ARG A 419 6.69 21.58 -0.17
N ILE A 420 6.36 20.29 -0.16
CA ILE A 420 5.74 19.61 0.98
C ILE A 420 6.67 19.71 2.20
N ASP A 421 7.94 19.38 2.06
CA ASP A 421 8.92 19.42 3.17
C ASP A 421 9.09 20.82 3.81
N ARG A 422 8.69 21.88 3.12
CA ARG A 422 8.74 23.27 3.62
C ARG A 422 7.45 23.72 4.31
N LEU A 423 6.41 22.90 4.30
CA LEU A 423 5.16 23.24 4.95
C LEU A 423 5.37 23.39 6.47
N PRO A 424 4.67 24.34 7.12
CA PRO A 424 4.73 24.54 8.56
C PRO A 424 4.60 23.27 9.41
N LEU A 425 3.82 22.27 8.99
CA LEU A 425 3.70 21.00 9.71
C LEU A 425 5.02 20.20 9.80
N HIS A 426 5.89 20.35 8.80
CA HIS A 426 7.14 19.60 8.68
C HIS A 426 8.38 20.40 9.12
N ALA A 427 8.18 21.68 9.49
CA ALA A 427 9.23 22.51 10.03
C ALA A 427 9.63 21.99 11.44
N ARG A 428 10.91 21.65 11.61
CA ARG A 428 11.48 21.19 12.87
C ARG A 428 11.82 22.33 13.82
#